data_AF-A0ABD5B094-F1
#
_entry.id   AF-A0ABD5B094-F1
#
_cell.length_a   1.000
_cell.length_b   1.000
_cell.length_c   1.000
_cell.angle_alpha   90.00
_cell.angle_beta   90.00
_cell.angle_gamma   90.00
#
_symmetry.space_group_name_H-M   'P 1'
#
loop_
_entity.id
_entity.type
_entity.pdbx_description
1 polymer ?
#
loop_
_entity_poly.entity_id
_entity_poly.type
_entity_poly.pdbx_seq_one_letter_code
_entity_poly.pdbx_strand_id
1 'polypeptide(L)'
;LDSIINHADETTQDRLNSSYQDAVDYNRYVGNIYTGSLYLSLISLLETRDLKGGQTIGLFSYGSGSVGEFFSGTLVDGFKEQLDVERHKSLLNNRIEVSVDEYEHLFKRFDQLELNHELEKSNADRDIFYLKSIDNNIREYHIAE
;
A
#
# COMPACT_ATOMS: atom_id res chain seq x y z
N LEU A 1 2.76 3.83 -19.36
CA LEU A 1 3.19 5.23 -19.53
C LEU A 1 4.15 5.32 -20.72
N ASP A 2 5.19 4.50 -20.72
CA ASP A 2 6.27 4.47 -21.73
C ASP A 2 5.80 4.37 -23.19
N SER A 3 4.67 3.71 -23.45
CA SER A 3 4.11 3.57 -24.81
C SER A 3 3.46 4.85 -25.36
N ILE A 4 3.10 5.81 -24.52
CA ILE A 4 2.36 7.02 -24.93
C ILE A 4 3.01 8.33 -24.49
N ILE A 5 3.98 8.28 -23.56
CA ILE A 5 4.58 9.47 -22.95
C ILE A 5 5.32 10.33 -23.98
N ASN A 6 5.95 9.71 -24.98
CA ASN A 6 6.70 10.39 -26.04
C ASN A 6 5.83 11.25 -26.97
N HIS A 7 4.49 11.17 -26.86
CA HIS A 7 3.56 12.02 -27.61
C HIS A 7 3.23 13.34 -26.90
N ALA A 8 3.65 13.51 -25.65
CA ALA A 8 3.47 14.75 -24.90
C ALA A 8 4.68 15.69 -25.08
N ASP A 9 4.51 16.98 -24.77
CA ASP A 9 5.62 17.92 -24.69
C ASP A 9 6.57 17.55 -23.53
N GLU A 10 7.85 17.96 -23.62
CA GLU A 10 8.89 17.61 -22.62
C GLU A 10 8.48 17.98 -21.19
N THR A 11 7.83 19.13 -20.99
CA THR A 11 7.38 19.56 -19.66
C THR A 11 6.33 18.59 -19.09
N THR A 12 5.39 18.14 -19.91
CA THR A 12 4.41 17.14 -19.51
C THR A 12 5.06 15.79 -19.24
N GLN A 13 6.03 15.37 -20.05
CA GLN A 13 6.76 14.12 -19.84
C GLN A 13 7.48 14.11 -18.49
N ASP A 14 8.27 15.15 -18.21
CA ASP A 14 9.01 15.30 -16.96
C ASP A 14 8.09 15.33 -15.74
N ARG A 15 6.97 16.06 -15.85
CA ARG A 15 5.96 16.12 -14.79
C ARG A 15 5.38 14.75 -14.50
N LEU A 16 4.95 14.00 -15.52
CA LEU A 16 4.29 12.70 -15.32
C LEU A 16 5.28 11.62 -14.86
N ASN A 17 6.50 11.60 -15.40
CA ASN A 17 7.54 10.67 -15.00
C ASN A 17 7.97 10.89 -13.54
N SER A 18 8.23 12.15 -13.14
CA SER A 18 8.55 12.46 -11.74
C SER A 18 7.39 12.14 -10.80
N SER A 19 6.15 12.51 -11.17
CA SER A 19 4.96 12.20 -10.36
C SER A 19 4.76 10.69 -10.21
N TYR A 20 5.06 9.91 -11.25
CA TYR A 20 4.96 8.46 -11.18
C TYR A 20 5.98 7.87 -10.20
N GLN A 21 7.23 8.37 -10.17
CA GLN A 21 8.22 7.89 -9.21
C GLN A 21 7.79 8.15 -7.77
N ASP A 22 7.29 9.36 -7.48
CA ASP A 22 6.74 9.73 -6.17
C ASP A 22 5.54 8.84 -5.79
N ALA A 23 4.66 8.58 -6.76
CA ALA A 23 3.48 7.75 -6.55
C ALA A 23 3.80 6.28 -6.27
N VAL A 24 4.94 5.74 -6.71
CA VAL A 24 5.26 4.31 -6.51
C VAL A 24 6.31 4.07 -5.43
N ASP A 25 6.76 5.12 -4.72
CA ASP A 25 7.80 5.00 -3.70
C ASP A 25 7.44 3.95 -2.64
N TYR A 26 6.28 4.06 -1.99
CA TYR A 26 5.87 3.09 -0.96
C TYR A 26 5.62 1.70 -1.53
N ASN A 27 5.09 1.61 -2.76
CA ASN A 27 4.85 0.32 -3.42
C ASN A 27 6.15 -0.47 -3.61
N ARG A 28 7.30 0.19 -3.85
CA ARG A 28 8.61 -0.48 -4.00
C ARG A 28 9.06 -1.22 -2.74
N TYR A 29 8.57 -0.80 -1.57
CA TYR A 29 8.88 -1.42 -0.29
C TYR A 29 7.86 -2.48 0.15
N VAL A 30 6.71 -2.59 -0.53
CA VAL A 30 5.59 -3.47 -0.13
C VAL A 30 5.31 -4.57 -1.17
N GLY A 31 5.36 -4.23 -2.47
CA GLY A 31 4.93 -5.10 -3.55
C GLY A 31 3.45 -4.92 -3.90
N ASN A 32 2.88 -5.91 -4.59
CA ASN A 32 1.49 -5.87 -5.05
C ASN A 32 0.52 -6.28 -3.92
N ILE A 33 -0.45 -5.42 -3.63
CA ILE A 33 -1.52 -5.65 -2.64
C ILE A 33 -2.92 -5.63 -3.31
N TYR A 34 -2.97 -6.00 -4.59
CA TYR A 34 -4.18 -6.10 -5.41
C TYR A 34 -5.01 -4.81 -5.40
N THR A 35 -6.24 -4.86 -4.90
CA THR A 35 -7.17 -3.72 -4.88
C THR A 35 -6.64 -2.53 -4.09
N GLY A 36 -5.71 -2.76 -3.15
CA GLY A 36 -5.05 -1.69 -2.40
C GLY A 36 -3.96 -0.95 -3.16
N SER A 37 -3.43 -1.50 -4.27
CA SER A 37 -2.18 -1.03 -4.88
C SER A 37 -2.28 0.40 -5.41
N LEU A 38 -3.41 0.76 -6.04
CA LEU A 38 -3.66 2.12 -6.53
C LEU A 38 -3.75 3.13 -5.37
N TYR A 39 -4.37 2.74 -4.26
CA TYR A 39 -4.59 3.64 -3.12
C TYR A 39 -3.33 3.77 -2.26
N LEU A 40 -2.50 2.72 -2.14
CA LEU A 40 -1.14 2.87 -1.59
C LEU A 40 -0.30 3.82 -2.43
N SER A 41 -0.43 3.74 -3.76
CA SER A 41 0.25 4.66 -4.67
C SER A 41 -0.24 6.11 -4.51
N LEU A 42 -1.54 6.30 -4.28
CA LEU A 42 -2.09 7.60 -3.95
C LEU A 42 -1.55 8.15 -2.62
N ILE A 43 -1.47 7.33 -1.57
CA ILE A 43 -0.85 7.73 -0.28
C ILE A 43 0.60 8.17 -0.52
N SER A 44 1.38 7.35 -1.21
CA SER A 44 2.78 7.66 -1.57
C SER A 44 2.88 9.01 -2.30
N LEU A 45 2.06 9.23 -3.33
CA LEU A 45 2.03 10.48 -4.09
C LEU A 45 1.73 11.70 -3.22
N LEU A 46 0.73 11.60 -2.33
CA LEU A 46 0.31 12.70 -1.46
C LEU A 46 1.38 13.08 -0.42
N GLU A 47 2.16 12.09 0.04
CA GLU A 47 3.16 12.28 1.11
C GLU A 47 4.56 12.62 0.59
N THR A 48 4.89 12.23 -0.64
CA THR A 48 6.24 12.41 -1.21
C THR A 48 6.35 13.59 -2.17
N ARG A 49 5.26 14.00 -2.82
CA ARG A 49 5.26 15.09 -3.80
C ARG A 49 4.71 16.40 -3.23
N ASP A 50 5.34 17.52 -3.59
CA ASP A 50 4.82 18.85 -3.23
C ASP A 50 3.64 19.27 -4.10
N LEU A 51 2.48 18.65 -3.87
CA LEU A 51 1.21 19.03 -4.49
C LEU A 51 0.53 20.18 -3.73
N LYS A 52 -0.34 20.92 -4.44
CA LYS A 52 -1.13 22.04 -3.93
C LYS A 52 -2.63 21.75 -4.08
N GLY A 53 -3.44 22.35 -3.20
CA GLY A 53 -4.89 22.33 -3.36
C GLY A 53 -5.33 22.91 -4.71
N GLY A 54 -6.46 22.42 -5.21
CA GLY A 54 -6.98 22.72 -6.54
C GLY A 54 -6.31 21.95 -7.68
N GLN A 55 -5.20 21.24 -7.46
CA GLN A 55 -4.61 20.36 -8.47
C GLN A 55 -5.43 19.08 -8.65
N THR A 56 -5.48 18.58 -9.88
CA THR A 56 -6.21 17.37 -10.25
C THR A 56 -5.25 16.20 -10.45
N ILE A 57 -5.56 15.06 -9.83
CA ILE A 57 -4.87 13.78 -10.01
C ILE A 57 -5.75 12.89 -10.89
N GLY A 58 -5.17 12.30 -11.93
CA GLY A 58 -5.79 11.23 -12.70
C GLY A 58 -5.42 9.88 -12.11
N LEU A 59 -6.41 9.01 -11.90
CA LEU A 59 -6.25 7.68 -11.35
C LEU A 59 -6.73 6.65 -12.37
N PHE A 60 -5.97 5.57 -12.53
CA PHE A 60 -6.35 4.45 -13.38
C PHE A 60 -6.37 3.17 -12.55
N SER A 61 -7.56 2.62 -12.34
CA SER A 61 -7.79 1.34 -11.68
C SER A 61 -7.92 0.24 -12.70
N TYR A 62 -7.34 -0.93 -12.40
CA TYR A 62 -7.35 -2.08 -13.30
C TYR A 62 -7.59 -3.39 -12.53
N GLY A 63 -8.47 -4.23 -13.07
CA GLY A 63 -8.67 -5.61 -12.63
C GLY A 63 -8.67 -6.56 -13.83
N SER A 64 -7.94 -7.67 -13.71
CA SER A 64 -7.84 -8.70 -14.77
C SER A 64 -9.20 -9.35 -15.08
N GLY A 65 -9.49 -9.59 -16.36
CA GLY A 65 -10.78 -10.09 -16.85
C GLY A 65 -11.30 -9.48 -18.17
N SER A 66 -11.27 -8.16 -18.42
CA SER A 66 -10.81 -7.05 -17.57
C SER A 66 -11.82 -5.93 -17.44
N VAL A 67 -11.70 -5.19 -16.34
CA VAL A 67 -12.36 -3.90 -16.11
C VAL A 67 -11.28 -2.88 -15.79
N GLY A 68 -11.31 -1.76 -16.50
CA GLY A 68 -10.47 -0.61 -16.24
C GLY A 68 -11.33 0.62 -16.04
N GLU A 69 -10.99 1.44 -15.06
CA GLU A 69 -11.69 2.69 -14.77
C GLU A 69 -10.67 3.82 -14.64
N PHE A 70 -10.84 4.87 -15.44
CA PHE A 70 -10.09 6.11 -15.30
C PHE A 70 -11.00 7.18 -14.70
N PHE A 71 -10.55 7.79 -13.62
CA PHE A 71 -11.27 8.87 -12.94
C PHE A 71 -10.29 9.91 -12.43
N SER A 72 -10.81 11.02 -11.92
CA SER A 72 -9.99 12.08 -11.35
C SER A 72 -10.46 12.50 -9.97
N GLY A 73 -9.52 13.02 -9.18
CA GLY A 73 -9.79 13.68 -7.91
C GLY A 73 -9.09 15.04 -7.87
N THR A 74 -9.76 16.04 -7.30
CA THR A 74 -9.16 17.37 -7.07
C THR A 74 -8.75 17.47 -5.61
N LEU A 75 -7.50 17.88 -5.37
CA LEU A 75 -6.97 18.08 -4.03
C LEU A 75 -7.69 19.26 -3.36
N VAL A 76 -8.07 19.06 -2.11
CA VAL A 76 -8.66 20.10 -1.27
C VAL A 76 -7.53 20.89 -0.60
N ASP A 77 -7.75 22.18 -0.38
CA ASP A 77 -6.83 22.99 0.42
C ASP A 77 -6.67 22.40 1.82
N GLY A 78 -5.43 22.39 2.32
CA GLY A 78 -5.10 21.83 3.63
C GLY A 78 -5.05 20.30 3.72
N PHE A 79 -5.08 19.58 2.59
CA PHE A 79 -5.00 18.11 2.61
C PHE A 79 -3.76 17.60 3.36
N LYS A 80 -2.64 18.34 3.33
CA LYS A 80 -1.38 17.97 3.97
C LYS A 80 -1.49 17.87 5.49
N GLU A 81 -2.37 18.66 6.12
CA GLU A 81 -2.60 18.59 7.57
C GLU A 81 -3.42 17.35 7.97
N GLN A 82 -3.97 16.62 6.99
CA GLN A 82 -4.76 15.40 7.20
C GLN A 82 -3.98 14.12 6.86
N LEU A 83 -2.68 14.23 6.57
CA LEU A 83 -1.82 13.09 6.25
C LEU A 83 -1.12 12.58 7.52
N ASP A 84 -1.11 11.26 7.70
CA ASP A 84 -0.44 10.58 8.80
C ASP A 84 0.98 10.13 8.42
N VAL A 85 1.77 11.04 7.84
CA VAL A 85 3.08 10.76 7.23
C VAL A 85 4.02 9.98 8.15
N GLU A 86 4.14 10.44 9.41
CA GLU A 86 5.06 9.82 10.37
C GLU A 86 4.60 8.42 10.81
N ARG A 87 3.28 8.19 10.86
CA ARG A 87 2.72 6.85 11.11
C ARG A 87 3.04 5.91 9.96
N HIS A 88 2.84 6.33 8.71
CA HIS A 88 3.13 5.50 7.54
C HIS A 88 4.62 5.19 7.40
N LYS A 89 5.50 6.17 7.61
CA LYS A 89 6.96 5.93 7.66
C LYS A 89 7.33 4.96 8.77
N SER A 90 6.77 5.12 9.97
CA SER A 90 7.02 4.21 11.10
C SER A 90 6.56 2.80 10.77
N LEU A 91 5.40 2.64 10.14
CA LEU A 91 4.89 1.34 9.71
C LEU A 91 5.83 0.63 8.74
N LEU A 92 6.41 1.34 7.77
CA LEU A 92 7.37 0.76 6.82
C LEU A 92 8.72 0.44 7.47
N ASN A 93 9.21 1.33 8.33
CA ASN A 93 10.54 1.26 8.95
C ASN A 93 10.61 0.27 10.12
N ASN A 94 9.51 0.03 10.84
CA ASN A 94 9.46 -0.90 11.98
C ASN A 94 9.27 -2.36 11.57
N ARG A 95 9.23 -2.65 10.26
CA ARG A 95 9.17 -4.03 9.77
C ARG A 95 10.49 -4.75 10.06
N ILE A 96 10.40 -6.05 10.22
CA ILE A 96 11.54 -6.93 10.47
C ILE A 96 11.83 -7.68 9.17
N GLU A 97 13.06 -7.54 8.68
CA GLU A 97 13.54 -8.36 7.56
C GLU A 97 13.63 -9.83 8.00
N VAL A 98 13.24 -10.74 7.12
CA VAL A 98 13.36 -12.19 7.31
C VAL A 98 14.19 -12.78 6.18
N SER A 99 14.89 -13.87 6.46
CA SER A 99 15.59 -14.64 5.44
C SER A 99 14.60 -15.30 4.47
N VAL A 100 15.09 -15.71 3.29
CA VAL A 100 14.27 -16.44 2.30
C VAL A 100 13.72 -17.74 2.89
N ASP A 101 14.53 -18.48 3.65
CA ASP A 101 14.10 -19.74 4.28
C ASP A 101 12.96 -19.51 5.29
N GLU A 102 13.06 -18.45 6.11
CA GLU A 102 11.99 -18.06 7.03
C GLU A 102 10.72 -17.63 6.28
N TYR A 103 10.86 -16.85 5.21
CA TYR A 103 9.73 -16.47 4.35
C TYR A 103 9.03 -17.70 3.77
N GLU A 104 9.77 -18.65 3.18
CA GLU A 104 9.18 -19.86 2.60
C GLU A 104 8.50 -20.74 3.66
N HIS A 105 9.05 -20.76 4.87
CA HIS A 105 8.44 -21.47 5.99
C HIS A 105 7.11 -20.81 6.40
N LEU A 106 7.08 -19.48 6.56
CA LEU A 106 5.86 -18.72 6.86
C LEU A 106 4.80 -18.88 5.75
N PHE A 107 5.23 -18.88 4.49
CA PHE A 107 4.34 -19.06 3.34
C PHE A 107 3.65 -20.43 3.36
N LYS A 108 4.40 -21.51 3.60
CA LYS A 108 3.84 -22.88 3.71
C LYS A 108 2.82 -23.00 4.84
N ARG A 109 3.10 -22.36 5.98
CA ARG A 109 2.17 -22.33 7.13
C ARG A 109 0.89 -21.57 6.79
N PHE A 110 1.00 -20.46 6.06
CA PHE A 110 -0.15 -19.69 5.60
C PHE A 110 -1.09 -20.53 4.72
N ASP A 111 -0.55 -21.29 3.76
CA ASP A 111 -1.34 -22.20 2.90
C ASP A 111 -2.09 -23.27 3.71
N GLN A 112 -1.51 -23.72 4.82
CA GLN A 112 -2.06 -24.77 5.68
C GLN A 112 -2.95 -24.23 6.82
N LEU A 113 -3.08 -22.91 6.93
CA LEU A 113 -3.75 -22.23 8.06
C LEU A 113 -3.19 -22.66 9.43
N GLU A 114 -1.88 -22.95 9.50
CA GLU A 114 -1.21 -23.35 10.73
C GLU A 114 -0.87 -22.10 11.55
N LEU A 115 -1.66 -21.80 12.58
CA LEU A 115 -1.45 -20.64 13.48
C LEU A 115 -0.40 -20.95 14.55
N ASN A 116 0.56 -20.03 14.75
CA ASN A 116 1.55 -20.10 15.82
C ASN A 116 1.90 -18.68 16.29
N HIS A 117 1.17 -18.21 17.30
CA HIS A 117 1.27 -16.85 17.84
C HIS A 117 2.62 -16.53 18.49
N GLU A 118 3.42 -17.53 18.87
CA GLU A 118 4.77 -17.31 19.40
C GLU A 118 5.73 -16.97 18.26
N LEU A 119 5.70 -17.74 17.18
CA LEU A 119 6.53 -17.50 15.99
C LEU A 119 6.10 -16.22 15.25
N GLU A 120 4.79 -15.98 15.17
CA GLU A 120 4.20 -14.77 14.59
C GLU A 120 4.35 -13.54 15.48
N LYS A 121 4.78 -13.72 16.73
CA LYS A 121 4.91 -12.68 17.77
C LYS A 121 3.61 -11.88 18.00
N SER A 122 2.45 -12.44 17.66
CA SER A 122 1.15 -11.75 17.73
C SER A 122 0.79 -11.30 19.14
N ASN A 123 1.32 -11.97 20.17
CA ASN A 123 1.12 -11.58 21.58
C ASN A 123 1.85 -10.29 21.98
N ALA A 124 2.83 -9.84 21.19
CA ALA A 124 3.50 -8.55 21.38
C ALA A 124 2.69 -7.38 20.80
N ASP A 125 1.80 -7.66 19.84
CA ASP A 125 1.04 -6.65 19.11
C ASP A 125 -0.37 -6.46 19.70
N ARG A 126 -0.42 -5.97 20.94
CA ARG A 126 -1.70 -5.77 21.67
C ARG A 126 -2.57 -4.66 21.10
N ASP A 127 -1.99 -3.77 20.30
CA ASP A 127 -2.67 -2.58 19.80
C ASP A 127 -3.29 -2.79 18.40
N ILE A 128 -3.29 -4.02 17.88
CA ILE A 128 -3.85 -4.35 16.56
C ILE A 128 -4.77 -5.57 16.58
N PHE A 129 -5.56 -5.69 15.51
CA PHE A 129 -6.32 -6.90 15.21
C PHE A 129 -5.42 -7.96 14.57
N TYR A 130 -5.55 -9.20 15.03
CA TYR A 130 -5.00 -10.38 14.37
C TYR A 130 -5.96 -11.58 14.46
N LEU A 131 -5.79 -12.55 13.57
CA LEU A 131 -6.57 -13.79 13.57
C LEU A 131 -6.10 -14.68 14.73
N LYS A 132 -6.93 -14.86 15.76
CA LYS A 132 -6.58 -15.59 16.98
C LYS A 132 -6.77 -17.11 16.82
N SER A 133 -7.88 -17.51 16.22
CA SER A 133 -8.26 -18.93 16.12
C SER A 133 -9.27 -19.14 15.01
N ILE A 134 -9.38 -20.38 14.54
CA ILE A 134 -10.48 -20.84 13.70
C ILE A 134 -11.09 -22.07 14.38
N ASP A 135 -12.32 -21.97 14.85
CA ASP A 135 -13.07 -23.10 15.42
C ASP A 135 -14.38 -23.30 14.67
N ASN A 136 -14.69 -24.52 14.26
CA ASN A 136 -15.91 -24.84 13.51
C ASN A 136 -16.16 -23.91 12.29
N ASN A 137 -15.10 -23.52 11.57
CA ASN A 137 -15.09 -22.55 10.46
C ASN A 137 -15.44 -21.10 10.84
N ILE A 138 -15.42 -20.78 12.14
CA ILE A 138 -15.62 -19.43 12.67
C ILE A 138 -14.24 -18.85 12.99
N ARG A 139 -13.94 -17.69 12.41
CA ARG A 139 -12.72 -16.94 12.70
C ARG A 139 -12.93 -16.10 13.94
N GLU A 140 -12.05 -16.28 14.92
CA GLU A 140 -11.99 -15.45 16.11
C GLU A 140 -10.82 -14.49 15.99
N TYR A 141 -11.05 -13.23 16.37
CA TYR A 141 -10.06 -12.17 16.25
C TYR A 141 -9.70 -11.65 17.63
N HIS A 142 -8.42 -11.34 17.82
CA HIS A 142 -7.99 -10.49 18.91
C HIS A 142 -8.49 -9.06 18.68
N ILE A 143 -8.94 -8.40 19.74
CA ILE A 143 -9.38 -7.00 19.72
C ILE A 143 -8.27 -6.18 20.36
N ALA A 144 -7.85 -5.10 19.68
CA ALA A 144 -6.85 -4.18 20.22
C ALA A 144 -7.28 -3.63 21.59
N GLU A 145 -6.35 -3.61 22.55
CA GLU A 145 -6.54 -3.08 23.91
C GLU A 145 -6.42 -1.55 23.98
#